data_AF-A0A3M1RNC3-F1
#
_entry.id   AF-A0A3M1RNC3-F1
#
_cell.length_a   1.000
_cell.length_b   1.000
_cell.length_c   1.000
_cell.angle_alpha   90.00
_cell.angle_beta   90.00
_cell.angle_gamma   90.00
#
_symmetry.space_group_name_H-M   'P 1'
#
loop_
_entity.id
_entity.type
_entity.pdbx_description
1 polymer ?
#
loop_
_entity_poly.entity_id
_entity_poly.type
_entity_poly.pdbx_seq_one_letter_code
_entity_poly.pdbx_strand_id
1 'polypeptide(L)'
;MESDDSELLDVLSAAYRVRYHHHGRRVRLNFLINAKSGLCAEDCAYCSQAKNSKAAISKYPLVDREQLLDGARVAAERKASTYCIVISGRGPTQRDLDHIGETVAEIKRIAPNLKICVSPGLL
;
A
#
# COMPACT_ATOMS: atom_id res chain seq x y z
N MET A 1 -14.52 -12.69 16.86
CA MET A 1 -15.71 -11.84 17.03
C MET A 1 -16.83 -12.81 17.33
N GLU A 2 -17.32 -12.83 18.56
CA GLU A 2 -18.22 -13.88 19.07
C GLU A 2 -19.68 -13.42 19.19
N SER A 3 -20.01 -12.25 18.65
CA SER A 3 -21.38 -11.71 18.63
C SER A 3 -22.25 -12.47 17.62
N ASP A 4 -23.54 -12.63 17.94
CA ASP A 4 -24.51 -13.26 17.06
C ASP A 4 -24.83 -12.38 15.83
N ASP A 5 -25.23 -12.99 14.71
CA ASP A 5 -25.57 -12.25 13.48
C ASP A 5 -26.76 -11.30 13.68
N SER A 6 -27.67 -11.61 14.62
CA SER A 6 -28.78 -10.72 14.98
C SER A 6 -28.32 -9.39 15.58
N GLU A 7 -27.10 -9.33 16.14
CA GLU A 7 -26.51 -8.13 16.74
C GLU A 7 -25.72 -7.28 15.74
N LEU A 8 -25.60 -7.71 14.47
CA LEU A 8 -24.77 -7.06 13.46
C LEU A 8 -25.05 -5.56 13.32
N LEU A 9 -26.32 -5.16 13.30
CA LEU A 9 -26.71 -3.76 13.14
C LEU A 9 -26.31 -2.90 14.35
N ASP A 10 -26.37 -3.47 15.55
CA ASP A 10 -25.97 -2.78 16.78
C ASP A 10 -24.46 -2.60 16.84
N VAL A 11 -23.69 -3.63 16.47
CA VAL A 11 -22.22 -3.55 16.35
C VAL A 11 -21.81 -2.51 15.31
N LEU A 12 -22.44 -2.49 14.13
CA LEU A 12 -22.19 -1.48 13.09
C LEU A 12 -22.51 -0.07 13.59
N SER A 13 -23.63 0.10 14.29
CA SER A 13 -24.06 1.37 14.87
C SER A 13 -23.08 1.88 15.93
N ALA A 14 -22.58 0.99 16.79
CA ALA A 14 -21.58 1.33 17.80
C ALA A 14 -20.25 1.77 17.15
N ALA A 15 -19.75 1.02 16.16
CA ALA A 15 -18.54 1.37 15.42
C ALA A 15 -18.66 2.71 14.67
N TYR A 16 -19.83 2.97 14.07
CA TYR A 16 -20.11 4.24 13.40
C TYR A 16 -20.00 5.43 14.36
N ARG A 17 -20.60 5.34 15.55
CA ARG A 17 -20.61 6.42 16.54
C ARG A 17 -19.19 6.84 16.95
N VAL A 18 -18.34 5.86 17.28
CA VAL A 18 -16.94 6.11 17.67
C VAL A 18 -16.17 6.74 16.50
N ARG A 19 -16.24 6.13 15.30
CA ARG A 19 -15.54 6.66 14.12
C ARG A 19 -16.02 8.07 13.76
N TYR A 20 -17.32 8.33 13.81
CA TYR A 20 -17.89 9.64 13.48
C TYR A 20 -17.49 10.70 14.49
N HIS A 21 -17.47 10.38 15.78
CA HIS A 21 -17.01 11.31 16.82
C HIS A 21 -15.58 11.79 16.59
N HIS A 22 -14.64 10.88 16.26
CA HIS A 22 -13.24 11.25 16.07
C HIS A 22 -12.88 11.73 14.66
N HIS A 23 -13.58 11.27 13.62
CA HIS A 23 -13.19 11.51 12.22
C HIS A 23 -14.24 12.22 11.37
N GLY A 24 -15.48 12.35 11.86
CA GLY A 24 -16.60 12.91 11.13
C GLY A 24 -16.87 12.13 9.83
N ARG A 25 -17.04 12.88 8.73
CA ARG A 25 -17.29 12.35 7.38
C ARG A 25 -16.04 12.33 6.49
N ARG A 26 -14.85 12.52 7.06
CA ARG A 26 -13.60 12.60 6.29
C ARG A 26 -13.13 11.21 5.86
N VAL A 27 -12.63 11.11 4.64
CA VAL A 27 -11.98 9.91 4.10
C VAL A 27 -10.59 10.28 3.62
N ARG A 28 -9.60 9.43 3.90
CA ARG A 28 -8.24 9.59 3.39
C ARG A 28 -8.05 8.69 2.17
N LEU A 29 -7.64 9.28 1.06
CA LEU A 29 -7.32 8.55 -0.16
C LEU A 29 -5.82 8.25 -0.20
N ASN A 30 -5.47 6.96 -0.28
CA ASN A 30 -4.10 6.51 -0.47
C ASN A 30 -3.99 5.89 -1.86
N PHE A 31 -3.01 6.33 -2.63
CA PHE A 31 -2.71 5.81 -3.97
C PHE A 31 -1.58 4.80 -3.87
N LEU A 32 -1.77 3.58 -4.40
CA LEU A 32 -0.82 2.49 -4.26
C LEU A 32 -0.19 2.16 -5.62
N ILE A 33 1.13 1.93 -5.62
CA ILE A 33 1.84 1.26 -6.70
C ILE A 33 2.29 -0.13 -6.24
N ASN A 34 2.09 -1.13 -7.09
CA ASN A 34 2.74 -2.42 -6.96
C ASN A 34 4.15 -2.31 -7.56
N ALA A 35 5.12 -1.92 -6.73
CA ALA A 35 6.47 -1.59 -7.18
C ALA A 35 7.32 -2.83 -7.51
N LYS A 36 6.99 -4.00 -6.96
CA LYS A 36 7.63 -5.28 -7.30
C LYS A 36 6.56 -6.36 -7.21
N SER A 37 6.44 -7.17 -8.25
CA SER A 37 5.29 -8.06 -8.42
C SER A 37 5.69 -9.52 -8.62
N GLY A 38 5.00 -10.42 -7.93
CA GLY A 38 5.34 -11.84 -7.90
C GLY A 38 6.67 -12.07 -7.19
N LEU A 39 7.40 -13.13 -7.55
CA LEU A 39 8.74 -13.41 -7.02
C LEU A 39 8.81 -13.43 -5.47
N CYS A 40 7.69 -13.73 -4.81
CA CYS A 40 7.61 -13.79 -3.36
C CYS A 40 7.85 -15.23 -2.89
N ALA A 41 8.75 -15.41 -1.93
CA ALA A 41 9.06 -16.74 -1.36
C ALA A 41 8.01 -17.22 -0.34
N GLU A 42 7.13 -16.33 0.13
CA GLU A 42 6.10 -16.63 1.11
C GLU A 42 4.95 -17.45 0.48
N ASP A 43 4.27 -18.25 1.30
CA ASP A 43 3.17 -19.15 0.91
C ASP A 43 1.82 -18.73 1.49
N CYS A 44 1.60 -17.42 1.64
CA CYS A 44 0.31 -16.88 2.07
C CYS A 44 -0.82 -17.43 1.18
N ALA A 45 -1.71 -18.24 1.76
CA ALA A 45 -2.71 -19.02 1.01
C ALA A 45 -3.66 -18.16 0.15
N TYR A 46 -3.90 -16.91 0.56
CA TYR A 46 -4.77 -15.96 -0.14
C TYR A 46 -4.04 -15.09 -1.17
N CYS A 47 -2.71 -15.04 -1.16
CA CYS A 47 -1.97 -14.05 -1.94
C CYS A 47 -1.73 -14.53 -3.38
N SER A 48 -2.17 -13.75 -4.36
CA SER A 48 -1.94 -14.02 -5.79
C SER A 48 -0.46 -14.00 -6.18
N GLN A 49 0.41 -13.42 -5.35
CA GLN A 49 1.84 -13.26 -5.59
C GLN A 49 2.71 -14.29 -4.85
N ALA A 50 2.11 -15.15 -4.02
CA ALA A 50 2.81 -16.18 -3.24
C ALA A 50 3.54 -17.20 -4.12
N LYS A 51 4.57 -17.87 -3.58
CA LYS A 51 5.43 -18.83 -4.31
C LYS A 51 4.66 -19.92 -5.05
N ASN A 52 3.57 -20.39 -4.45
CA ASN A 52 2.75 -21.50 -4.94
C ASN A 52 1.49 -21.04 -5.70
N SER A 53 1.31 -19.74 -5.89
CA SER A 53 0.12 -19.21 -6.53
C SER A 53 0.11 -19.49 -8.03
N LYS A 54 -1.04 -19.92 -8.56
CA LYS A 54 -1.30 -20.13 -9.99
C LYS A 54 -2.04 -18.95 -10.63
N ALA A 55 -2.23 -17.85 -9.90
CA ALA A 55 -2.92 -16.69 -10.41
C ALA A 55 -2.19 -16.07 -11.61
N ALA A 56 -2.94 -15.64 -12.62
CA ALA A 56 -2.39 -14.93 -13.76
C ALA A 56 -2.06 -13.48 -13.37
N ILE A 57 -0.80 -13.23 -13.03
CA ILE A 57 -0.28 -11.90 -12.67
C ILE A 57 0.97 -11.58 -13.47
N SER A 58 1.19 -10.28 -13.72
CA SER A 58 2.47 -9.79 -14.23
C SER A 58 3.54 -9.94 -13.14
N LYS A 59 4.67 -10.56 -13.48
CA LYS A 59 5.82 -10.73 -12.59
C LYS A 59 6.96 -9.86 -13.06
N TYR A 60 7.50 -9.05 -12.17
CA TYR A 60 8.58 -8.12 -12.49
C TYR A 60 9.38 -7.76 -11.23
N PRO A 61 10.69 -7.46 -11.37
CA PRO A 61 11.50 -6.95 -10.28
C PRO A 61 11.04 -5.55 -9.86
N LEU A 62 11.75 -4.92 -8.94
CA LEU A 62 11.46 -3.55 -8.53
C LEU A 62 11.46 -2.62 -9.76
N VAL A 63 10.38 -1.86 -9.93
CA VAL A 63 10.22 -0.87 -11.00
C VAL A 63 11.31 0.20 -10.91
N ASP A 64 11.61 0.83 -12.04
CA ASP A 64 12.62 1.87 -12.07
C ASP A 64 12.16 3.15 -11.34
N ARG A 65 13.11 4.07 -11.20
CA ARG A 65 12.87 5.34 -10.51
C ARG A 65 11.84 6.21 -11.23
N GLU A 66 11.85 6.22 -12.56
CA GLU A 66 10.94 7.04 -13.35
C GLU A 66 9.49 6.60 -13.15
N GLN A 67 9.24 5.28 -13.14
CA GLN A 67 7.92 4.71 -12.87
C GLN A 67 7.38 5.06 -11.47
N LEU A 68 8.25 5.09 -10.46
CA LEU A 68 7.88 5.55 -9.11
C LEU A 68 7.57 7.04 -9.06
N LEU A 69 8.33 7.87 -9.77
CA LEU A 69 8.08 9.31 -9.86
C LEU A 69 6.77 9.60 -10.60
N ASP A 70 6.50 8.90 -11.69
CA ASP A 70 5.24 9.01 -12.43
C ASP A 70 4.05 8.60 -11.57
N GLY A 71 4.17 7.49 -10.83
CA GLY A 71 3.15 7.09 -9.86
C GLY A 71 2.88 8.17 -8.81
N ALA A 72 3.92 8.84 -8.32
CA ALA A 72 3.78 9.95 -7.38
C ALA A 72 3.12 11.20 -8.00
N ARG A 73 3.47 11.54 -9.25
CA ARG A 73 2.83 12.63 -10.01
C ARG A 73 1.34 12.37 -10.17
N VAL A 74 0.98 11.17 -10.63
CA VAL A 74 -0.42 10.74 -10.77
C VAL A 74 -1.15 10.75 -9.42
N ALA A 75 -0.51 10.32 -8.34
CA ALA A 75 -1.09 10.38 -7.00
C ALA A 75 -1.40 11.82 -6.57
N ALA A 76 -0.47 12.76 -6.81
CA ALA A 76 -0.65 14.17 -6.51
C ALA A 76 -1.75 14.80 -7.38
N GLU A 77 -1.78 14.54 -8.68
CA GLU A 77 -2.84 14.98 -9.60
C GLU A 77 -4.22 14.50 -9.17
N ARG A 78 -4.32 13.25 -8.70
CA ARG A 78 -5.55 12.66 -8.15
C ARG A 78 -5.87 13.12 -6.73
N LYS A 79 -5.10 14.06 -6.18
CA LYS A 79 -5.26 14.62 -4.83
C LYS A 79 -5.24 13.54 -3.75
N ALA A 80 -4.47 12.47 -3.96
CA ALA A 80 -4.24 11.48 -2.95
C ALA A 80 -3.52 12.11 -1.76
N SER A 81 -3.90 11.72 -0.54
CA SER A 81 -3.22 12.17 0.67
C SER A 81 -1.87 11.47 0.86
N THR A 82 -1.77 10.22 0.40
CA THR A 82 -0.59 9.37 0.57
C THR A 82 -0.32 8.59 -0.71
N TYR A 83 0.94 8.49 -1.11
CA TYR A 83 1.42 7.56 -2.12
C TYR A 83 2.15 6.39 -1.45
N CYS A 84 1.74 5.18 -1.78
CA CYS A 84 2.17 3.94 -1.14
C CYS A 84 2.96 3.07 -2.11
N ILE A 85 4.24 2.85 -1.80
CA ILE A 85 5.15 1.99 -2.55
C ILE A 85 5.16 0.61 -1.90
N VAL A 86 4.62 -0.39 -2.60
CA VAL A 86 4.46 -1.75 -2.05
C VAL A 86 5.27 -2.72 -2.87
N ILE A 87 6.06 -3.55 -2.21
CA ILE A 87 6.85 -4.60 -2.87
C ILE A 87 6.39 -5.98 -2.42
N SER A 88 6.48 -6.95 -3.32
CA SER A 88 6.36 -8.36 -3.00
C SER A 88 7.63 -8.91 -2.35
N GLY A 89 7.48 -10.01 -1.60
CA GLY A 89 8.57 -10.67 -0.90
C GLY A 89 8.40 -10.64 0.61
N ARG A 90 9.30 -11.33 1.30
CA ARG A 90 9.37 -11.35 2.77
C ARG A 90 9.89 -10.02 3.34
N GLY A 91 10.81 -9.40 2.62
CA GLY A 91 11.50 -8.17 3.00
C GLY A 91 12.26 -7.61 1.79
N PRO A 92 12.66 -6.33 1.83
CA PRO A 92 13.46 -5.72 0.78
C PRO A 92 14.91 -6.18 0.89
N THR A 93 15.63 -6.13 -0.24
CA THR A 93 17.10 -6.14 -0.20
C THR A 93 17.64 -4.75 0.15
N GLN A 94 18.91 -4.64 0.56
CA GLN A 94 19.54 -3.32 0.77
C GLN A 94 19.45 -2.44 -0.48
N ARG A 95 19.65 -3.03 -1.66
CA ARG A 95 19.52 -2.33 -2.94
C ARG A 95 18.10 -1.82 -3.18
N ASP A 96 17.08 -2.60 -2.82
CA ASP A 96 15.68 -2.15 -2.92
C ASP A 96 15.44 -0.95 -1.99
N LEU A 97 15.97 -0.99 -0.76
CA LEU A 97 15.86 0.10 0.21
C LEU A 97 16.54 1.38 -0.26
N ASP A 98 17.77 1.28 -0.78
CA ASP A 98 18.53 2.43 -1.27
C ASP A 98 17.79 3.08 -2.45
N HIS A 99 17.35 2.26 -3.42
CA HIS A 99 16.57 2.72 -4.58
C HIS A 99 15.27 3.41 -4.18
N ILE A 100 14.50 2.81 -3.28
CA ILE A 100 13.26 3.41 -2.76
C ILE A 100 13.59 4.69 -1.99
N GLY A 101 14.60 4.68 -1.12
CA GLY A 101 14.98 5.82 -0.29
C GLY A 101 15.38 7.05 -1.11
N GLU A 102 16.24 6.86 -2.11
CA GLU A 102 16.64 7.91 -3.06
C GLU A 102 15.43 8.47 -3.82
N THR A 103 14.56 7.58 -4.29
CA THR A 103 13.35 7.98 -5.02
C THR A 103 12.37 8.74 -4.13
N VAL A 104 12.18 8.31 -2.89
CA VAL A 104 11.34 8.99 -1.90
C VAL A 104 11.85 10.41 -1.59
N ALA A 105 13.18 10.59 -1.50
CA ALA A 105 13.78 11.90 -1.31
C ALA A 105 13.47 12.84 -2.49
N GLU A 106 13.44 12.34 -3.72
CA GLU A 106 13.02 13.12 -4.88
C GLU A 106 11.52 13.39 -4.90
N ILE A 107 10.67 12.39 -4.61
CA ILE A 107 9.21 12.59 -4.53
C ILE A 107 8.87 13.71 -3.54
N LYS A 108 9.52 13.73 -2.37
CA LYS A 108 9.30 14.79 -1.37
C LYS A 108 9.74 16.19 -1.85
N ARG A 109 10.68 16.29 -2.80
CA ARG A 109 11.08 17.57 -3.41
C ARG A 109 10.03 18.05 -4.42
N ILE A 110 9.52 17.16 -5.28
CA ILE A 110 8.58 17.53 -6.35
C ILE A 110 7.11 17.59 -5.90
N ALA A 111 6.76 16.88 -4.83
CA ALA A 111 5.41 16.77 -4.29
C ALA A 111 5.43 16.87 -2.74
N PRO A 112 5.79 18.03 -2.16
CA PRO A 112 6.05 18.17 -0.73
C PRO A 112 4.85 17.88 0.19
N ASN A 113 3.63 18.00 -0.34
CA ASN A 113 2.40 17.74 0.41
C ASN A 113 1.92 16.28 0.33
N LEU A 114 2.55 15.46 -0.53
CA LEU A 114 2.20 14.06 -0.70
C LEU A 114 2.92 13.22 0.37
N LYS A 115 2.16 12.60 1.27
CA LYS A 115 2.74 11.67 2.25
C LYS A 115 3.21 10.41 1.54
N ILE A 116 4.26 9.79 2.06
CA ILE A 116 4.76 8.52 1.51
C ILE A 116 4.59 7.41 2.52
N CYS A 117 4.11 6.26 2.04
CA CYS A 117 4.07 5.01 2.78
C CYS A 117 4.86 3.95 2.01
N VAL A 118 5.51 3.05 2.74
CA VAL A 118 6.21 1.91 2.14
C VAL A 118 5.75 0.65 2.87
N SER A 119 5.40 -0.38 2.13
CA SER A 119 5.07 -1.70 2.67
C SER A 119 6.02 -2.73 2.07
N PRO A 120 7.19 -2.97 2.69
CA PRO A 120 8.22 -3.81 2.10
C PRO A 120 8.29 -5.23 2.67
N GLY A 121 7.35 -5.60 3.53
CA GLY A 121 7.45 -6.82 4.35
C GLY A 121 8.16 -6.52 5.65
N LEU A 122 9.08 -7.39 6.07
CA LEU A 122 9.88 -7.25 7.28
C LEU A 122 11.05 -6.27 7.04
N LEU A 123 11.25 -5.35 7.99
CA LEU A 123 12.33 -4.36 8.06
C LEU A 123 13.15 -4.58 9.33
#